data_AF-A0A0E3SEG1-F1
#
_entry.id   AF-A0A0E3SEG1-F1
#
_cell.length_a   1.000
_cell.length_b   1.000
_cell.length_c   1.000
_cell.angle_alpha   90.00
_cell.angle_beta   90.00
_cell.angle_gamma   90.00
#
_symmetry.space_group_name_H-M   'P 1'
#
loop_
_entity.id
_entity.type
_entity.pdbx_description
1 polymer ?
#
loop_
_entity_poly.entity_id
_entity_poly.type
_entity_poly.pdbx_seq_one_letter_code
_entity_poly.pdbx_strand_id
1 'polypeptide(L)'
;MGIYIAYSEKNRILNNKIVKGSRGISIEQSNHNSIVSNKVSKCRYGIYLLNSKENRVSKNTVLENREYGLLLSASNGNTLSGNIVSDNSRGIHIGNSDGNTLSNNAISLNEVNGLFVCPRSDKNLVFNNYFNNTLNVEANNGTSNAYNNPKTEGKNIAGGPYIGGNYWAAPNGTGFSENATDADGDGIADERYRFETSYYIDYLPLVAYKPPEPVLPVANLSTSVPEGYALFSVQFTDLSKNSTSRSWDFENDGTIDSSEEIHVYTYSVSGIYTVNLTIANENGTDSKLVTINVEEENVTEVLPGSEPGTPEGDFSSPGNTDTTESQAEQGSGLKEISSIPGFEMIYGIFGLLAIFLYKGTSK
;
A
#
# COMPACT_ATOMS: atom_id res chain seq x y z
N MET A 1 41.52 -15.97 -5.84
CA MET A 1 41.12 -15.10 -4.71
C MET A 1 40.64 -13.80 -5.34
N GLY A 2 39.58 -13.16 -4.84
CA GLY A 2 39.21 -11.80 -5.25
C GLY A 2 39.94 -10.78 -4.37
N ILE A 3 39.22 -10.11 -3.48
CA ILE A 3 39.79 -9.14 -2.53
C ILE A 3 40.20 -9.87 -1.24
N TYR A 4 41.41 -9.58 -0.76
CA TYR A 4 41.98 -10.16 0.45
C TYR A 4 42.54 -9.05 1.34
N ILE A 5 42.08 -8.97 2.58
CA ILE A 5 42.71 -8.14 3.61
C ILE A 5 43.05 -8.98 4.82
N ALA A 6 44.24 -8.73 5.38
CA ALA A 6 44.77 -9.44 6.53
C ALA A 6 45.48 -8.50 7.50
N TYR A 7 45.37 -8.78 8.80
CA TYR A 7 46.01 -8.01 9.88
C TYR A 7 45.76 -6.49 9.77
N SER A 8 44.54 -6.11 9.43
CA SER A 8 44.21 -4.74 9.06
C SER A 8 42.90 -4.27 9.67
N GLU A 9 42.77 -2.97 9.90
CA GLU A 9 41.57 -2.40 10.51
C GLU A 9 41.08 -1.16 9.79
N LYS A 10 39.79 -0.84 9.94
CA LYS A 10 39.15 0.38 9.44
C LYS A 10 39.21 0.55 7.91
N ASN A 11 39.36 -0.55 7.17
CA ASN A 11 39.31 -0.54 5.72
C ASN A 11 37.88 -0.45 5.19
N ARG A 12 37.75 0.04 3.95
CA ARG A 12 36.46 0.17 3.26
C ARG A 12 36.55 -0.53 1.90
N ILE A 13 35.81 -1.63 1.75
CA ILE A 13 35.65 -2.37 0.51
C ILE A 13 34.26 -2.05 -0.03
N LEU A 14 34.19 -1.17 -1.03
CA LEU A 14 32.95 -0.58 -1.51
C LEU A 14 32.74 -0.81 -3.00
N ASN A 15 31.52 -1.16 -3.42
CA ASN A 15 31.08 -1.13 -4.81
C ASN A 15 31.92 -1.99 -5.79
N ASN A 16 32.51 -3.09 -5.30
CA ASN A 16 33.29 -3.99 -6.14
C ASN A 16 32.41 -5.07 -6.76
N LYS A 17 32.77 -5.52 -7.97
CA LYS A 17 32.18 -6.68 -8.63
C LYS A 17 33.22 -7.79 -8.74
N ILE A 18 33.01 -8.87 -8.01
CA ILE A 18 33.87 -10.06 -8.01
C ILE A 18 33.09 -11.23 -8.59
N VAL A 19 33.64 -11.87 -9.62
CA VAL A 19 33.00 -12.99 -10.32
C VAL A 19 34.03 -14.08 -10.55
N LYS A 20 33.67 -15.33 -10.25
CA LYS A 20 34.51 -16.53 -10.40
C LYS A 20 35.78 -16.51 -9.53
N GLY A 21 35.92 -17.49 -8.65
CA GLY A 21 37.11 -17.63 -7.82
C GLY A 21 37.00 -18.69 -6.73
N SER A 22 38.07 -18.86 -5.95
CA SER A 22 38.01 -19.63 -4.70
C SER A 22 37.27 -18.80 -3.64
N ARG A 23 37.91 -17.80 -3.02
CA ARG A 23 37.22 -16.84 -2.14
C ARG A 23 37.03 -15.50 -2.87
N GLY A 24 35.84 -14.91 -2.77
CA GLY A 24 35.47 -13.65 -3.38
C GLY A 24 36.05 -12.45 -2.62
N ILE A 25 35.53 -12.19 -1.41
CA ILE A 25 36.10 -11.22 -0.46
C ILE A 25 36.50 -11.99 0.80
N SER A 26 37.74 -11.85 1.23
CA SER A 26 38.30 -12.53 2.41
C SER A 26 38.84 -11.50 3.40
N ILE A 27 38.32 -11.55 4.62
CA ILE A 27 38.68 -10.69 5.75
C ILE A 27 39.28 -11.60 6.82
N GLU A 28 40.60 -11.54 7.01
CA GLU A 28 41.30 -12.48 7.89
C GLU A 28 42.05 -11.73 8.99
N GLN A 29 41.81 -12.07 10.25
CA GLN A 29 42.46 -11.40 11.40
C GLN A 29 42.39 -9.87 11.30
N SER A 30 41.24 -9.35 10.87
CA SER A 30 41.06 -7.94 10.50
C SER A 30 39.75 -7.40 11.09
N ASN A 31 39.83 -6.32 11.86
CA ASN A 31 38.69 -5.81 12.64
C ASN A 31 38.17 -4.47 12.15
N HIS A 32 36.93 -4.12 12.52
CA HIS A 32 36.36 -2.79 12.25
C HIS A 32 36.34 -2.38 10.76
N ASN A 33 36.29 -3.33 9.83
CA ASN A 33 36.24 -3.06 8.40
C ASN A 33 34.80 -2.94 7.90
N SER A 34 34.61 -2.20 6.82
CA SER A 34 33.33 -2.00 6.15
C SER A 34 33.35 -2.64 4.77
N ILE A 35 32.50 -3.64 4.56
CA ILE A 35 32.29 -4.36 3.30
C ILE A 35 30.88 -4.01 2.83
N VAL A 36 30.77 -3.05 1.92
CA VAL A 36 29.47 -2.44 1.58
C VAL A 36 29.21 -2.40 0.09
N SER A 37 27.99 -2.76 -0.32
CA SER A 37 27.52 -2.62 -1.72
C SER A 37 28.38 -3.35 -2.76
N ASN A 38 29.03 -4.45 -2.36
CA ASN A 38 29.77 -5.30 -3.30
C ASN A 38 28.86 -6.37 -3.90
N LYS A 39 29.14 -6.74 -5.15
CA LYS A 39 28.53 -7.87 -5.83
C LYS A 39 29.54 -9.00 -5.94
N VAL A 40 29.27 -10.14 -5.31
CA VAL A 40 30.15 -11.32 -5.31
C VAL A 40 29.40 -12.52 -5.83
N SER A 41 29.90 -13.15 -6.90
CA SER A 41 29.27 -14.34 -7.44
C SER A 41 30.19 -15.39 -8.02
N LYS A 42 29.68 -16.62 -8.16
CA LYS A 42 30.37 -17.76 -8.80
C LYS A 42 31.71 -18.12 -8.14
N CYS A 43 31.90 -17.74 -6.89
CA CYS A 43 33.06 -18.13 -6.10
C CYS A 43 32.79 -19.45 -5.35
N ARG A 44 33.81 -20.09 -4.78
CA ARG A 44 33.59 -21.15 -3.79
C ARG A 44 32.98 -20.55 -2.52
N TYR A 45 33.64 -19.51 -1.99
CA TYR A 45 33.14 -18.68 -0.88
C TYR A 45 32.88 -17.27 -1.39
N GLY A 46 31.69 -16.72 -1.14
CA GLY A 46 31.34 -15.35 -1.49
C GLY A 46 32.13 -14.36 -0.64
N ILE A 47 31.66 -14.10 0.57
CA ILE A 47 32.33 -13.25 1.56
C ILE A 47 32.69 -14.10 2.78
N TYR A 48 33.96 -14.09 3.15
CA TYR A 48 34.51 -14.90 4.22
C TYR A 48 35.19 -14.04 5.29
N LEU A 49 34.75 -14.16 6.53
CA LEU A 49 35.36 -13.57 7.71
C LEU A 49 35.99 -14.68 8.54
N LEU A 50 37.30 -14.58 8.78
CA LEU A 50 38.07 -15.51 9.61
C LEU A 50 38.77 -14.75 10.73
N ASN A 51 38.58 -15.17 11.97
CA ASN A 51 39.22 -14.56 13.14
C ASN A 51 39.07 -13.03 13.18
N SER A 52 37.93 -12.50 12.74
CA SER A 52 37.74 -11.08 12.43
C SER A 52 36.53 -10.54 13.18
N LYS A 53 36.71 -9.41 13.87
CA LYS A 53 35.71 -8.88 14.81
C LYS A 53 35.18 -7.52 14.40
N GLU A 54 33.95 -7.23 14.81
CA GLU A 54 33.37 -5.88 14.73
C GLU A 54 33.36 -5.29 13.31
N ASN A 55 33.29 -6.14 12.29
CA ASN A 55 33.17 -5.72 10.90
C ASN A 55 31.70 -5.49 10.55
N ARG A 56 31.48 -4.57 9.61
CA ARG A 56 30.19 -4.30 9.02
C ARG A 56 30.14 -4.87 7.60
N VAL A 57 29.29 -5.87 7.39
CA VAL A 57 29.00 -6.44 6.08
C VAL A 57 27.59 -6.03 5.70
N SER A 58 27.43 -5.03 4.83
CA SER A 58 26.09 -4.50 4.55
C SER A 58 25.79 -4.21 3.10
N LYS A 59 24.53 -4.39 2.68
CA LYS A 59 24.07 -4.07 1.32
C LYS A 59 24.82 -4.80 0.21
N ASN A 60 25.47 -5.93 0.51
CA ASN A 60 26.17 -6.72 -0.51
C ASN A 60 25.18 -7.66 -1.21
N THR A 61 25.47 -7.97 -2.46
CA THR A 61 24.75 -8.96 -3.27
C THR A 61 25.65 -10.16 -3.48
N VAL A 62 25.33 -11.30 -2.86
CA VAL A 62 26.17 -12.50 -2.78
C VAL A 62 25.41 -13.68 -3.39
N LEU A 63 25.74 -14.02 -4.63
CA LEU A 63 24.92 -14.89 -5.48
C LEU A 63 25.70 -16.07 -6.05
N GLU A 64 25.06 -17.22 -6.26
CA GLU A 64 25.61 -18.30 -7.09
C GLU A 64 26.99 -18.82 -6.62
N ASN A 65 27.28 -18.79 -5.30
CA ASN A 65 28.54 -19.31 -4.76
C ASN A 65 28.41 -20.79 -4.40
N ARG A 66 29.44 -21.57 -4.76
CA ARG A 66 29.39 -23.04 -4.77
C ARG A 66 29.29 -23.68 -3.39
N GLU A 67 29.79 -23.04 -2.33
CA GLU A 67 29.72 -23.59 -0.97
C GLU A 67 29.01 -22.64 0.01
N TYR A 68 29.52 -21.42 0.16
CA TYR A 68 28.95 -20.46 1.11
C TYR A 68 28.78 -19.09 0.44
N GLY A 69 27.62 -18.47 0.67
CA GLY A 69 27.42 -17.05 0.39
C GLY A 69 28.24 -16.20 1.35
N LEU A 70 27.84 -16.19 2.62
CA LEU A 70 28.52 -15.49 3.72
C LEU A 70 28.97 -16.49 4.79
N LEU A 71 30.26 -16.51 5.10
CA LEU A 71 30.82 -17.40 6.12
C LEU A 71 31.56 -16.60 7.19
N LEU A 72 31.16 -16.79 8.44
CA LEU A 72 31.89 -16.33 9.63
C LEU A 72 32.54 -17.54 10.29
N SER A 73 33.84 -17.47 10.52
CA SER A 73 34.61 -18.50 11.21
C SER A 73 35.43 -17.85 12.31
N ALA A 74 35.15 -18.22 13.57
CA ALA A 74 35.78 -17.62 14.75
C ALA A 74 35.75 -16.07 14.75
N SER A 75 34.64 -15.50 14.27
CA SER A 75 34.52 -14.08 13.93
C SER A 75 33.36 -13.45 14.69
N ASN A 76 33.67 -12.77 15.79
CA ASN A 76 32.68 -12.32 16.78
C ASN A 76 32.25 -10.87 16.58
N GLY A 77 31.06 -10.52 17.03
CA GLY A 77 30.62 -9.11 17.12
C GLY A 77 30.42 -8.42 15.77
N ASN A 78 30.25 -9.16 14.68
CA ASN A 78 30.07 -8.58 13.35
C ASN A 78 28.59 -8.23 13.09
N THR A 79 28.37 -7.20 12.29
CA THR A 79 27.02 -6.79 11.84
C THR A 79 26.82 -7.11 10.37
N LEU A 80 25.88 -7.99 10.08
CA LEU A 80 25.46 -8.37 8.73
C LEU A 80 24.09 -7.75 8.46
N SER A 81 24.02 -6.71 7.61
CA SER A 81 22.74 -6.05 7.38
C SER A 81 22.41 -5.62 5.95
N GLY A 82 21.16 -5.80 5.52
CA GLY A 82 20.75 -5.37 4.18
C GLY A 82 21.36 -6.20 3.05
N ASN A 83 21.96 -7.36 3.32
CA ASN A 83 22.59 -8.17 2.28
C ASN A 83 21.55 -9.03 1.54
N ILE A 84 21.76 -9.23 0.26
CA ILE A 84 21.01 -10.18 -0.58
C ILE A 84 21.90 -11.40 -0.77
N VAL A 85 21.47 -12.55 -0.28
CA VAL A 85 22.23 -13.81 -0.26
C VAL A 85 21.38 -14.91 -0.87
N SER A 86 21.55 -15.16 -2.17
CA SER A 86 20.71 -16.14 -2.87
C SER A 86 21.47 -17.07 -3.80
N ASP A 87 20.84 -18.20 -4.11
CA ASP A 87 21.36 -19.17 -5.09
C ASP A 87 22.74 -19.72 -4.73
N ASN A 88 23.11 -19.72 -3.44
CA ASN A 88 24.35 -20.34 -2.96
C ASN A 88 24.06 -21.75 -2.44
N SER A 89 25.07 -22.60 -2.26
CA SER A 89 24.84 -23.88 -1.59
C SER A 89 24.36 -23.66 -0.14
N ARG A 90 25.07 -22.86 0.65
CA ARG A 90 24.61 -22.35 1.96
C ARG A 90 24.57 -20.84 1.95
N GLY A 91 23.52 -20.25 2.51
CA GLY A 91 23.36 -18.80 2.56
C GLY A 91 24.35 -18.13 3.51
N ILE A 92 23.99 -18.02 4.78
CA ILE A 92 24.82 -17.47 5.85
C ILE A 92 25.20 -18.57 6.82
N HIS A 93 26.50 -18.72 7.10
CA HIS A 93 27.03 -19.72 8.02
C HIS A 93 27.80 -19.05 9.15
N ILE A 94 27.38 -19.31 10.39
CA ILE A 94 28.00 -18.81 11.63
C ILE A 94 28.73 -19.97 12.32
N GLY A 95 30.05 -20.03 12.11
CA GLY A 95 30.93 -21.06 12.63
C GLY A 95 31.76 -20.56 13.81
N ASN A 96 31.51 -21.09 15.01
CA ASN A 96 32.23 -20.75 16.24
C ASN A 96 32.33 -19.23 16.47
N SER A 97 31.24 -18.52 16.22
CA SER A 97 31.24 -17.06 16.11
C SER A 97 30.13 -16.47 16.98
N ASP A 98 30.51 -15.63 17.94
CA ASP A 98 29.60 -15.16 18.98
C ASP A 98 29.19 -13.70 18.78
N GLY A 99 28.02 -13.33 19.29
CA GLY A 99 27.62 -11.92 19.39
C GLY A 99 27.42 -11.23 18.06
N ASN A 100 27.16 -11.95 16.96
CA ASN A 100 26.90 -11.34 15.66
C ASN A 100 25.45 -10.91 15.53
N THR A 101 25.21 -9.82 14.80
CA THR A 101 23.86 -9.32 14.52
C THR A 101 23.55 -9.44 13.03
N LEU A 102 22.47 -10.16 12.71
CA LEU A 102 21.95 -10.32 11.35
C LEU A 102 20.59 -9.62 11.26
N SER A 103 20.51 -8.55 10.46
CA SER A 103 19.23 -7.87 10.26
C SER A 103 19.00 -7.29 8.88
N ASN A 104 17.75 -7.22 8.43
CA ASN A 104 17.38 -6.70 7.12
C ASN A 104 18.01 -7.45 5.94
N ASN A 105 18.43 -8.71 6.11
CA ASN A 105 18.99 -9.49 5.02
C ASN A 105 17.88 -10.24 4.27
N ALA A 106 17.99 -10.34 2.95
CA ALA A 106 17.16 -11.19 2.11
C ALA A 106 17.97 -12.45 1.74
N ILE A 107 17.53 -13.61 2.23
CA ILE A 107 18.26 -14.87 2.17
C ILE A 107 17.34 -15.92 1.55
N SER A 108 17.56 -16.24 0.28
CA SER A 108 16.61 -17.04 -0.49
C SER A 108 17.27 -18.04 -1.43
N LEU A 109 16.56 -19.11 -1.77
CA LEU A 109 16.98 -20.08 -2.80
C LEU A 109 18.39 -20.65 -2.57
N ASN A 110 18.84 -20.74 -1.32
CA ASN A 110 20.08 -21.43 -0.99
C ASN A 110 19.81 -22.93 -0.83
N GLU A 111 20.64 -23.75 -1.45
CA GLU A 111 20.38 -25.18 -1.70
C GLU A 111 20.22 -26.02 -0.42
N VAL A 112 21.10 -25.80 0.55
CA VAL A 112 21.19 -26.60 1.78
C VAL A 112 20.44 -25.93 2.91
N ASN A 113 20.75 -24.66 3.20
CA ASN A 113 20.05 -23.86 4.18
C ASN A 113 20.26 -22.35 3.97
N GLY A 114 19.30 -21.56 4.45
CA GLY A 114 19.40 -20.10 4.48
C GLY A 114 20.40 -19.63 5.54
N LEU A 115 20.21 -20.06 6.79
CA LEU A 115 21.07 -19.77 7.93
C LEU A 115 21.49 -21.06 8.62
N PHE A 116 22.79 -21.20 8.89
CA PHE A 116 23.31 -22.25 9.74
C PHE A 116 24.08 -21.65 10.92
N VAL A 117 23.78 -22.10 12.14
CA VAL A 117 24.46 -21.69 13.37
C VAL A 117 25.12 -22.91 14.03
N CYS A 118 26.44 -22.91 14.13
CA CYS A 118 27.20 -23.98 14.78
C CYS A 118 26.87 -24.09 16.28
N PRO A 119 26.98 -25.28 16.91
CA PRO A 119 26.73 -25.49 18.35
C PRO A 119 27.58 -24.64 19.31
N ARG A 120 28.70 -24.06 18.86
CA ARG A 120 29.60 -23.21 19.66
C ARG A 120 29.54 -21.74 19.23
N SER A 121 28.37 -21.29 18.79
CA SER A 121 28.12 -19.92 18.38
C SER A 121 27.00 -19.37 19.26
N ASP A 122 27.36 -18.48 20.17
CA ASP A 122 26.50 -18.00 21.24
C ASP A 122 26.11 -16.54 21.03
N LYS A 123 25.00 -16.13 21.65
CA LYS A 123 24.59 -14.71 21.74
C LYS A 123 24.43 -14.00 20.38
N ASN A 124 24.17 -14.73 19.30
CA ASN A 124 23.87 -14.12 18.01
C ASN A 124 22.42 -13.64 17.98
N LEU A 125 22.19 -12.49 17.37
CA LEU A 125 20.88 -11.84 17.25
C LEU A 125 20.46 -11.81 15.78
N VAL A 126 19.34 -12.46 15.46
CA VAL A 126 18.82 -12.61 14.09
C VAL A 126 17.40 -12.08 14.05
N PHE A 127 17.19 -10.93 13.42
CA PHE A 127 15.87 -10.29 13.38
C PHE A 127 15.67 -9.46 12.12
N ASN A 128 14.42 -9.24 11.74
CA ASN A 128 14.02 -8.47 10.56
C ASN A 128 14.67 -8.96 9.26
N ASN A 129 14.91 -10.26 9.12
CA ASN A 129 15.41 -10.86 7.89
C ASN A 129 14.27 -11.53 7.11
N TYR A 130 14.43 -11.62 5.80
CA TYR A 130 13.53 -12.35 4.91
C TYR A 130 14.20 -13.66 4.51
N PHE A 131 13.68 -14.78 5.01
CA PHE A 131 14.14 -16.12 4.69
C PHE A 131 13.16 -16.79 3.73
N ASN A 132 13.66 -17.29 2.60
CA ASN A 132 12.86 -18.04 1.63
C ASN A 132 13.68 -19.17 0.99
N ASN A 133 13.88 -20.25 1.75
CA ASN A 133 14.65 -21.42 1.35
C ASN A 133 13.87 -22.67 1.77
N THR A 134 14.12 -23.82 1.13
CA THR A 134 13.51 -25.09 1.53
C THR A 134 13.80 -25.42 3.00
N LEU A 135 15.02 -25.11 3.46
CA LEU A 135 15.40 -25.10 4.88
C LEU A 135 15.89 -23.70 5.26
N ASN A 136 15.09 -22.95 6.00
CA ASN A 136 15.44 -21.56 6.33
C ASN A 136 16.55 -21.45 7.36
N VAL A 137 16.47 -22.23 8.44
CA VAL A 137 17.38 -22.12 9.58
C VAL A 137 17.70 -23.48 10.16
N GLU A 138 18.97 -23.70 10.44
CA GLU A 138 19.47 -24.81 11.23
C GLU A 138 20.26 -24.23 12.41
N ALA A 139 19.56 -24.09 13.54
CA ALA A 139 20.06 -23.45 14.75
C ALA A 139 20.52 -24.50 15.76
N ASN A 140 21.80 -24.90 15.75
CA ASN A 140 22.27 -25.91 16.70
C ASN A 140 22.44 -25.36 18.13
N ASN A 141 22.76 -26.24 19.09
CA ASN A 141 22.82 -26.02 20.56
C ASN A 141 23.85 -24.99 21.07
N GLY A 142 24.09 -23.89 20.35
CA GLY A 142 24.63 -22.67 20.96
C GLY A 142 23.69 -22.18 22.06
N THR A 143 24.13 -21.22 22.85
CA THR A 143 23.43 -20.67 24.00
C THR A 143 23.08 -19.20 23.78
N SER A 144 21.92 -18.79 24.30
CA SER A 144 21.48 -17.39 24.29
C SER A 144 21.41 -16.73 22.90
N ASN A 145 21.27 -17.51 21.82
CA ASN A 145 20.94 -16.94 20.52
C ASN A 145 19.48 -16.46 20.53
N ALA A 146 19.21 -15.34 19.86
CA ALA A 146 17.87 -14.77 19.75
C ALA A 146 17.48 -14.63 18.29
N TYR A 147 16.25 -15.03 17.97
CA TYR A 147 15.70 -15.00 16.62
C TYR A 147 14.59 -13.95 16.48
N ASN A 148 14.55 -13.00 17.41
CA ASN A 148 13.72 -11.82 17.33
C ASN A 148 14.34 -10.67 18.13
N ASN A 149 13.99 -9.45 17.74
CA ASN A 149 14.18 -8.25 18.52
C ASN A 149 12.91 -7.99 19.35
N PRO A 150 12.96 -7.24 20.47
CA PRO A 150 11.74 -6.72 21.08
C PRO A 150 10.89 -5.96 20.05
N LYS A 151 9.55 -6.04 20.18
CA LYS A 151 8.63 -5.30 19.31
C LYS A 151 8.96 -3.80 19.41
N THR A 152 9.41 -3.23 18.31
CA THR A 152 9.89 -1.86 18.21
C THR A 152 9.24 -1.19 17.02
N GLU A 153 8.75 0.04 17.16
CA GLU A 153 8.23 0.81 16.02
C GLU A 153 9.29 0.99 14.94
N GLY A 154 8.89 0.77 13.68
CA GLY A 154 9.76 0.89 12.52
C GLY A 154 9.34 -0.04 11.40
N LYS A 155 9.47 0.45 10.16
CA LYS A 155 9.14 -0.35 8.97
C LYS A 155 10.00 -1.62 8.92
N ASN A 156 9.35 -2.77 8.96
CA ASN A 156 10.00 -4.08 8.89
C ASN A 156 10.20 -4.55 7.44
N ILE A 157 10.95 -5.64 7.27
CA ILE A 157 11.31 -6.18 5.94
C ILE A 157 10.10 -6.73 5.16
N ALA A 158 9.00 -7.06 5.86
CA ALA A 158 7.74 -7.51 5.29
C ALA A 158 6.75 -6.35 5.03
N GLY A 159 7.17 -5.10 5.26
CA GLY A 159 6.40 -3.89 5.00
C GLY A 159 5.56 -3.39 6.18
N GLY A 160 5.50 -4.13 7.28
CA GLY A 160 4.71 -3.78 8.47
C GLY A 160 5.34 -2.68 9.33
N PRO A 161 4.56 -2.09 10.25
CA PRO A 161 4.96 -0.92 11.06
C PRO A 161 5.88 -1.25 12.26
N TYR A 162 6.05 -2.52 12.63
CA TYR A 162 6.87 -2.93 13.76
C TYR A 162 7.98 -3.89 13.37
N ILE A 163 9.19 -3.63 13.87
CA ILE A 163 10.31 -4.57 13.87
C ILE A 163 10.11 -5.56 15.00
N GLY A 164 10.20 -6.86 14.68
CA GLY A 164 10.13 -7.95 15.64
C GLY A 164 11.14 -9.05 15.29
N GLY A 165 10.62 -10.20 14.91
CA GLY A 165 11.32 -11.40 14.44
C GLY A 165 11.68 -11.34 12.97
N ASN A 166 11.67 -12.49 12.32
CA ASN A 166 12.01 -12.65 10.91
C ASN A 166 10.78 -13.09 10.10
N TYR A 167 10.85 -12.91 8.79
CA TYR A 167 9.89 -13.43 7.85
C TYR A 167 10.37 -14.80 7.34
N TRP A 168 9.60 -15.85 7.59
CA TRP A 168 9.91 -17.26 7.32
C TRP A 168 9.04 -17.79 6.17
N ALA A 169 9.39 -17.45 4.94
CA ALA A 169 8.73 -17.91 3.73
C ALA A 169 9.23 -19.30 3.29
N ALA A 170 8.54 -19.94 2.35
CA ALA A 170 9.05 -21.10 1.63
C ALA A 170 8.90 -20.90 0.11
N PRO A 171 9.78 -21.50 -0.73
CA PRO A 171 9.74 -21.25 -2.18
C PRO A 171 8.43 -21.65 -2.87
N ASN A 172 7.66 -22.55 -2.24
CA ASN A 172 6.37 -23.04 -2.70
C ASN A 172 5.17 -22.23 -2.12
N GLY A 173 5.41 -21.16 -1.36
CA GLY A 173 4.37 -20.34 -0.76
C GLY A 173 3.78 -20.91 0.54
N THR A 174 4.38 -21.95 1.13
CA THR A 174 3.84 -22.62 2.32
C THR A 174 4.64 -22.33 3.59
N GLY A 175 5.46 -21.27 3.59
CA GLY A 175 6.23 -20.88 4.76
C GLY A 175 5.34 -20.47 5.92
N PHE A 176 5.91 -20.46 7.13
CA PHE A 176 5.18 -20.04 8.33
C PHE A 176 4.59 -18.64 8.15
N SER A 177 5.39 -17.67 7.72
CA SER A 177 4.98 -16.26 7.58
C SER A 177 3.99 -16.00 6.45
N GLU A 178 3.78 -16.97 5.55
CA GLU A 178 2.82 -16.88 4.46
C GLU A 178 1.42 -17.35 4.91
N ASN A 179 1.36 -18.22 5.92
CA ASN A 179 0.13 -18.85 6.41
C ASN A 179 -0.27 -18.42 7.82
N ALA A 180 0.64 -17.79 8.58
CA ALA A 180 0.37 -17.36 9.94
C ALA A 180 -0.69 -16.26 10.00
N THR A 181 -1.51 -16.29 11.05
CA THR A 181 -2.52 -15.29 11.35
C THR A 181 -1.88 -14.06 12.00
N ASP A 182 -2.38 -12.89 11.62
CA ASP A 182 -2.12 -11.58 12.23
C ASP A 182 -3.48 -10.91 12.44
N ALA A 183 -4.07 -11.17 13.60
CA ALA A 183 -5.44 -10.77 13.91
C ALA A 183 -5.54 -9.29 14.31
N ASP A 184 -4.48 -8.71 14.88
CA ASP A 184 -4.45 -7.29 15.27
C ASP A 184 -3.92 -6.38 14.14
N GLY A 185 -3.41 -6.95 13.05
CA GLY A 185 -2.98 -6.25 11.86
C GLY A 185 -1.67 -5.48 12.07
N ASP A 186 -0.85 -5.88 13.04
CA ASP A 186 0.38 -5.18 13.37
C ASP A 186 1.59 -5.61 12.50
N GLY A 187 1.40 -6.61 11.62
CA GLY A 187 2.44 -7.16 10.75
C GLY A 187 3.34 -8.22 11.42
N ILE A 188 2.96 -8.72 12.60
CA ILE A 188 3.61 -9.77 13.36
C ILE A 188 2.61 -10.92 13.55
N ALA A 189 3.06 -12.15 13.42
CA ALA A 189 2.22 -13.32 13.67
C ALA A 189 1.82 -13.41 15.15
N ASP A 190 0.56 -13.76 15.40
CA ASP A 190 0.06 -14.09 16.74
C ASP A 190 0.71 -15.37 17.29
N GLU A 191 1.10 -16.28 16.39
CA GLU A 191 1.79 -17.51 16.74
C GLU A 191 3.32 -17.36 16.72
N ARG A 192 3.98 -18.08 17.62
CA ARG A 192 5.44 -18.15 17.71
C ARG A 192 5.97 -19.22 16.78
N TYR A 193 7.02 -18.92 16.02
CA TYR A 193 7.63 -19.90 15.12
C TYR A 193 8.71 -20.71 15.84
N ARG A 194 8.47 -22.02 15.99
CA ARG A 194 9.40 -22.98 16.62
C ARG A 194 10.23 -23.65 15.55
N PHE A 195 11.55 -23.71 15.74
CA PHE A 195 12.41 -24.37 14.77
C PHE A 195 12.35 -25.89 14.93
N GLU A 196 12.20 -26.62 13.83
CA GLU A 196 12.14 -28.10 13.86
C GLU A 196 13.46 -28.71 14.34
N THR A 197 14.59 -28.03 14.08
CA THR A 197 15.93 -28.56 14.36
C THR A 197 16.44 -28.21 15.77
N SER A 198 15.68 -27.47 16.59
CA SER A 198 16.18 -26.93 17.86
C SER A 198 15.10 -26.50 18.85
N TYR A 199 15.50 -26.10 20.06
CA TYR A 199 14.60 -25.51 21.05
C TYR A 199 14.38 -24.00 20.85
N TYR A 200 15.02 -23.39 19.85
CA TYR A 200 14.89 -21.96 19.58
C TYR A 200 13.54 -21.61 18.95
N ILE A 201 13.10 -20.41 19.28
CA ILE A 201 11.79 -19.88 18.91
C ILE A 201 12.01 -18.44 18.44
N ASP A 202 11.39 -18.09 17.32
CA ASP A 202 11.12 -16.70 16.97
C ASP A 202 9.78 -16.32 17.63
N TYR A 203 9.85 -15.42 18.61
CA TYR A 203 8.69 -15.01 19.39
C TYR A 203 7.83 -13.96 18.71
N LEU A 204 8.34 -13.30 17.67
CA LEU A 204 7.63 -12.22 16.97
C LEU A 204 7.77 -12.40 15.44
N PRO A 205 7.44 -13.57 14.86
CA PRO A 205 7.64 -13.78 13.43
C PRO A 205 6.89 -12.73 12.61
N LEU A 206 7.49 -12.23 11.54
CA LEU A 206 6.83 -11.23 10.68
C LEU A 206 5.86 -11.93 9.73
N VAL A 207 4.77 -11.26 9.37
CA VAL A 207 3.86 -11.69 8.28
C VAL A 207 3.75 -10.61 7.21
N ALA A 208 3.11 -10.95 6.09
CA ALA A 208 2.96 -10.01 4.99
C ALA A 208 1.97 -8.94 5.43
N TYR A 209 2.44 -7.70 5.55
CA TYR A 209 1.60 -6.63 6.06
C TYR A 209 0.48 -6.32 5.09
N LYS A 210 -0.75 -6.46 5.57
CA LYS A 210 -1.97 -6.05 4.88
C LYS A 210 -2.47 -4.80 5.59
N PRO A 211 -2.20 -3.59 5.05
CA PRO A 211 -2.77 -2.38 5.65
C PRO A 211 -4.30 -2.51 5.69
N PRO A 212 -4.95 -2.00 6.74
CA PRO A 212 -6.41 -1.97 6.78
C PRO A 212 -6.92 -1.23 5.55
N GLU A 213 -7.97 -1.77 4.91
CA GLU A 213 -8.57 -1.12 3.74
C GLU A 213 -9.11 0.27 4.15
N PRO A 214 -8.86 1.30 3.34
CA PRO A 214 -9.35 2.64 3.63
C PRO A 214 -10.88 2.64 3.66
N VAL A 215 -11.46 3.10 4.77
CA VAL A 215 -12.92 3.22 4.89
C VAL A 215 -13.36 4.47 4.15
N LEU A 216 -14.05 4.28 3.02
CA LEU A 216 -14.61 5.36 2.20
C LEU A 216 -15.91 5.92 2.82
N PRO A 217 -16.20 7.21 2.59
CA PRO A 217 -17.47 7.81 2.98
C PRO A 217 -18.60 7.22 2.09
N VAL A 218 -19.81 7.06 2.64
CA VAL A 218 -20.98 6.56 1.90
C VAL A 218 -22.11 7.57 1.96
N ALA A 219 -22.41 8.19 0.82
CA ALA A 219 -23.37 9.28 0.67
C ALA A 219 -24.80 8.75 0.73
N ASN A 220 -25.59 9.34 1.63
CA ASN A 220 -27.00 9.03 1.72
C ASN A 220 -27.76 10.23 2.27
N LEU A 221 -28.99 10.42 1.80
CA LEU A 221 -29.82 11.53 2.22
C LEU A 221 -31.30 11.14 2.25
N SER A 222 -32.09 11.91 2.97
CA SER A 222 -33.54 11.91 2.86
C SER A 222 -34.10 13.33 2.72
N THR A 223 -35.31 13.42 2.18
CA THR A 223 -36.05 14.66 2.00
C THR A 223 -37.41 14.55 2.70
N SER A 224 -37.95 15.66 3.21
CA SER A 224 -39.28 15.66 3.84
C SER A 224 -40.39 15.32 2.84
N VAL A 225 -40.32 15.86 1.62
CA VAL A 225 -41.24 15.66 0.50
C VAL A 225 -40.49 15.87 -0.82
N PRO A 226 -40.72 15.04 -1.85
CA PRO A 226 -40.01 15.15 -3.12
C PRO A 226 -40.67 16.11 -4.12
N GLU A 227 -41.93 16.50 -3.92
CA GLU A 227 -42.71 17.28 -4.89
C GLU A 227 -43.65 18.28 -4.21
N GLY A 228 -43.85 19.45 -4.82
CA GLY A 228 -44.75 20.50 -4.31
C GLY A 228 -44.90 21.69 -5.27
N TYR A 229 -45.51 22.79 -4.81
CA TYR A 229 -45.72 24.01 -5.61
C TYR A 229 -44.75 25.13 -5.20
N ALA A 230 -44.43 26.04 -6.14
CA ALA A 230 -43.51 27.17 -5.94
C ALA A 230 -43.66 27.91 -4.59
N LEU A 231 -42.54 28.44 -4.07
CA LEU A 231 -42.30 28.70 -2.63
C LEU A 231 -42.25 27.41 -1.80
N PHE A 232 -41.75 26.33 -2.43
CA PHE A 232 -41.69 24.99 -1.85
C PHE A 232 -40.51 24.83 -0.91
N SER A 233 -40.76 24.58 0.38
CA SER A 233 -39.69 24.32 1.35
C SER A 233 -39.50 22.83 1.59
N VAL A 234 -38.30 22.33 1.29
CA VAL A 234 -37.92 20.92 1.48
C VAL A 234 -36.84 20.85 2.55
N GLN A 235 -37.04 19.98 3.54
CA GLN A 235 -36.00 19.65 4.51
C GLN A 235 -35.16 18.49 3.97
N PHE A 236 -33.85 18.69 3.92
CA PHE A 236 -32.85 17.69 3.58
C PHE A 236 -32.14 17.24 4.85
N THR A 237 -31.92 15.94 4.97
CA THR A 237 -31.22 15.33 6.11
C THR A 237 -30.10 14.43 5.60
N ASP A 238 -28.89 14.68 6.06
CA ASP A 238 -27.72 13.83 5.80
C ASP A 238 -27.85 12.52 6.59
N LEU A 239 -27.85 11.38 5.89
CA LEU A 239 -27.87 10.03 6.47
C LEU A 239 -26.58 9.26 6.14
N SER A 240 -25.54 9.99 5.75
CA SER A 240 -24.27 9.45 5.29
C SER A 240 -23.48 8.76 6.39
N LYS A 241 -22.54 7.90 5.99
CA LYS A 241 -21.63 7.19 6.91
C LYS A 241 -20.18 7.53 6.59
N ASN A 242 -19.33 7.43 7.62
CA ASN A 242 -17.88 7.58 7.52
C ASN A 242 -17.40 8.91 6.92
N SER A 243 -18.19 10.00 7.04
CA SER A 243 -17.81 11.33 6.58
C SER A 243 -17.22 12.19 7.71
N THR A 244 -16.28 13.06 7.37
CA THR A 244 -15.79 14.14 8.25
C THR A 244 -16.23 15.51 7.76
N SER A 245 -16.77 15.60 6.54
CA SER A 245 -17.28 16.82 5.93
C SER A 245 -18.42 16.51 4.95
N ARG A 246 -19.25 17.51 4.70
CA ARG A 246 -20.42 17.47 3.82
C ARG A 246 -20.60 18.81 3.12
N SER A 247 -21.15 18.78 1.92
CA SER A 247 -21.51 19.94 1.12
C SER A 247 -22.78 19.63 0.34
N TRP A 248 -23.76 20.51 0.47
CA TRP A 248 -25.00 20.51 -0.27
C TRP A 248 -24.91 21.52 -1.41
N ASP A 249 -25.38 21.10 -2.58
CA ASP A 249 -25.60 21.93 -3.76
C ASP A 249 -27.04 21.61 -4.22
N PHE A 250 -28.00 22.49 -3.90
CA PHE A 250 -29.43 22.24 -4.04
C PHE A 250 -29.94 22.40 -5.48
N GLU A 251 -29.17 23.12 -6.29
CA GLU A 251 -29.42 23.32 -7.71
C GLU A 251 -28.47 22.50 -8.61
N ASN A 252 -27.46 21.85 -8.03
CA ASN A 252 -26.37 21.16 -8.72
C ASN A 252 -25.68 22.06 -9.76
N ASP A 253 -25.42 23.31 -9.39
CA ASP A 253 -24.79 24.33 -10.24
C ASP A 253 -23.26 24.42 -10.05
N GLY A 254 -22.72 23.66 -9.08
CA GLY A 254 -21.30 23.65 -8.71
C GLY A 254 -20.95 24.61 -7.57
N THR A 255 -21.91 25.37 -7.05
CA THR A 255 -21.78 26.21 -5.86
C THR A 255 -22.27 25.45 -4.64
N ILE A 256 -21.54 25.56 -3.53
CA ILE A 256 -21.95 24.92 -2.28
C ILE A 256 -22.87 25.88 -1.52
N ASP A 257 -24.09 25.43 -1.24
CA ASP A 257 -25.10 26.21 -0.54
C ASP A 257 -25.04 26.01 0.98
N SER A 258 -24.75 24.78 1.42
CA SER A 258 -24.79 24.44 2.84
C SER A 258 -23.81 23.33 3.22
N SER A 259 -23.43 23.30 4.48
CA SER A 259 -22.66 22.22 5.11
C SER A 259 -23.35 21.68 6.37
N GLU A 260 -24.62 22.03 6.57
CA GLU A 260 -25.41 21.61 7.73
C GLU A 260 -25.86 20.15 7.59
N GLU A 261 -26.04 19.45 8.72
CA GLU A 261 -26.53 18.06 8.73
C GLU A 261 -28.02 17.97 8.35
N ILE A 262 -28.78 18.97 8.76
CA ILE A 262 -30.18 19.17 8.40
C ILE A 262 -30.30 20.59 7.86
N HIS A 263 -30.85 20.75 6.66
CA HIS A 263 -31.04 22.04 6.02
C HIS A 263 -32.43 22.14 5.40
N VAL A 264 -33.04 23.32 5.44
CA VAL A 264 -34.31 23.59 4.75
C VAL A 264 -34.03 24.56 3.62
N TYR A 265 -34.28 24.15 2.39
CA TYR A 265 -34.12 24.97 1.20
C TYR A 265 -35.49 25.28 0.57
N THR A 266 -35.67 26.51 0.10
CA THR A 266 -36.94 26.99 -0.47
C THR A 266 -36.79 27.27 -1.96
N TYR A 267 -37.50 26.52 -2.80
CA TYR A 267 -37.56 26.71 -4.24
C TYR A 267 -38.65 27.72 -4.61
N SER A 268 -38.26 28.89 -5.11
CA SER A 268 -39.19 29.99 -5.43
C SER A 268 -39.82 29.90 -6.83
N VAL A 269 -39.24 29.12 -7.73
CA VAL A 269 -39.67 28.98 -9.13
C VAL A 269 -40.00 27.51 -9.41
N SER A 270 -41.01 27.28 -10.25
CA SER A 270 -41.32 25.95 -10.78
C SER A 270 -40.16 25.38 -11.59
N GLY A 271 -39.92 24.09 -11.47
CA GLY A 271 -38.81 23.42 -12.12
C GLY A 271 -38.49 22.06 -11.50
N ILE A 272 -37.61 21.33 -12.17
CA ILE A 272 -37.04 20.08 -11.68
C ILE A 272 -35.62 20.38 -11.20
N TYR A 273 -35.40 20.29 -9.90
CA TYR A 273 -34.11 20.55 -9.27
C TYR A 273 -33.42 19.24 -8.95
N THR A 274 -32.11 19.19 -9.20
CA THR A 274 -31.27 18.06 -8.79
C THR A 274 -30.42 18.52 -7.63
N VAL A 275 -30.62 17.93 -6.46
CA VAL A 275 -29.84 18.21 -5.26
C VAL A 275 -28.70 17.23 -5.18
N ASN A 276 -27.51 17.72 -4.92
CA ASN A 276 -26.30 16.94 -4.75
C ASN A 276 -25.77 17.07 -3.32
N LEU A 277 -25.74 15.95 -2.61
CA LEU A 277 -24.98 15.82 -1.37
C LEU A 277 -23.64 15.19 -1.69
N THR A 278 -22.56 15.95 -1.53
CA THR A 278 -21.19 15.43 -1.56
C THR A 278 -20.65 15.34 -0.14
N ILE A 279 -20.08 14.19 0.22
CA ILE A 279 -19.43 13.95 1.50
C ILE A 279 -17.97 13.56 1.29
N ALA A 280 -17.13 13.83 2.28
CA ALA A 280 -15.72 13.48 2.20
C ALA A 280 -15.15 13.06 3.57
N ASN A 281 -14.11 12.25 3.51
CA ASN A 281 -13.17 12.01 4.60
C ASN A 281 -11.73 12.01 4.04
N GLU A 282 -10.74 11.68 4.89
CA GLU A 282 -9.32 11.61 4.47
C GLU A 282 -9.03 10.58 3.36
N ASN A 283 -9.92 9.60 3.17
CA ASN A 283 -9.76 8.50 2.21
C ASN A 283 -10.45 8.76 0.86
N GLY A 284 -11.34 9.76 0.76
CA GLY A 284 -12.01 10.08 -0.50
C GLY A 284 -13.33 10.82 -0.33
N THR A 285 -14.12 10.79 -1.39
CA THR A 285 -15.43 11.47 -1.50
C THR A 285 -16.49 10.53 -2.07
N ASP A 286 -17.74 10.72 -1.68
CA ASP A 286 -18.89 10.07 -2.30
C ASP A 286 -20.02 11.10 -2.49
N SER A 287 -20.95 10.85 -3.40
CA SER A 287 -22.05 11.77 -3.68
C SER A 287 -23.37 11.08 -3.94
N LYS A 288 -24.46 11.71 -3.48
CA LYS A 288 -25.82 11.23 -3.66
C LYS A 288 -26.68 12.34 -4.24
N LEU A 289 -27.35 12.02 -5.35
CA LEU A 289 -28.31 12.90 -6.01
C LEU A 289 -29.74 12.55 -5.61
N VAL A 290 -30.59 13.57 -5.48
CA VAL A 290 -32.05 13.45 -5.40
C VAL A 290 -32.72 14.52 -6.25
N THR A 291 -33.91 14.23 -6.76
CA THR A 291 -34.67 15.15 -7.59
C THR A 291 -35.84 15.72 -6.81
N ILE A 292 -36.06 17.04 -6.91
CA ILE A 292 -37.21 17.75 -6.37
C ILE A 292 -38.02 18.33 -7.52
N ASN A 293 -39.32 18.01 -7.57
CA ASN A 293 -40.24 18.57 -8.56
C ASN A 293 -41.04 19.72 -7.96
N VAL A 294 -40.96 20.90 -8.56
CA VAL A 294 -41.68 22.10 -8.13
C VAL A 294 -42.62 22.53 -9.25
N GLU A 295 -43.92 22.46 -9.01
CA GLU A 295 -44.94 22.84 -9.98
C GLU A 295 -45.38 24.30 -9.78
N GLU A 296 -46.01 24.88 -10.80
CA GLU A 296 -46.65 26.19 -10.67
C GLU A 296 -47.95 26.05 -9.88
N GLU A 297 -48.16 26.96 -8.93
CA GLU A 297 -49.43 27.03 -8.21
C GLU A 297 -50.52 27.52 -9.19
N ASN A 298 -51.44 26.64 -9.57
CA ASN A 298 -52.59 27.01 -10.38
C ASN A 298 -53.55 27.84 -9.53
N VAL A 299 -53.36 29.16 -9.50
CA VAL A 299 -54.36 30.07 -8.95
C VAL A 299 -55.56 30.05 -9.91
N THR A 300 -56.60 29.30 -9.56
CA THR A 300 -57.89 29.43 -10.24
C THR A 300 -58.41 30.84 -9.97
N GLU A 301 -58.40 31.70 -10.99
CA GLU A 301 -59.12 32.97 -10.96
C GLU A 301 -60.59 32.67 -10.61
N VAL A 302 -61.00 33.01 -9.39
CA VAL A 302 -62.42 33.08 -9.03
C VAL A 302 -62.97 34.33 -9.70
N LEU A 303 -63.52 34.18 -10.91
CA LEU A 303 -64.30 35.22 -11.57
C LEU A 303 -65.46 35.64 -10.65
N PRO A 304 -65.61 36.93 -10.27
CA PRO A 304 -66.79 37.37 -9.55
C PRO A 304 -68.01 37.29 -10.49
N GLY A 305 -69.02 36.52 -10.09
CA GLY A 305 -70.27 36.40 -10.80
C GLY A 305 -71.04 37.72 -10.86
N SER A 306 -71.43 38.13 -12.06
CA SER A 306 -72.33 39.25 -12.30
C SER A 306 -73.77 38.76 -12.48
N GLU A 307 -74.68 39.23 -11.62
CA GLU A 307 -76.14 39.19 -11.84
C GLU A 307 -76.60 40.25 -12.89
N PRO A 308 -77.83 40.14 -13.43
CA PRO A 308 -78.19 40.62 -14.78
C PRO A 308 -78.97 41.96 -14.85
N GLY A 309 -78.89 42.59 -16.04
CA GLY A 309 -79.74 43.69 -16.53
C GLY A 309 -78.89 44.83 -17.10
N THR A 310 -79.08 45.43 -18.28
CA THR A 310 -80.15 45.49 -19.30
C THR A 310 -79.53 46.14 -20.57
N PRO A 311 -80.18 46.13 -21.74
CA PRO A 311 -79.54 46.30 -23.04
C PRO A 311 -79.59 47.74 -23.59
N GLU A 312 -78.69 48.05 -24.53
CA GLU A 312 -78.92 48.77 -25.81
C GLU A 312 -77.64 49.47 -26.30
N GLY A 313 -77.45 49.50 -27.62
CA GLY A 313 -76.60 50.52 -28.27
C GLY A 313 -75.59 50.01 -29.29
N ASP A 314 -76.09 49.72 -30.49
CA ASP A 314 -75.40 49.55 -31.77
C ASP A 314 -74.33 50.65 -32.04
N PHE A 315 -73.17 50.31 -32.63
CA PHE A 315 -72.43 51.13 -33.61
C PHE A 315 -71.22 50.36 -34.21
N SER A 316 -71.41 49.88 -35.45
CA SER A 316 -70.48 49.88 -36.60
C SER A 316 -68.95 49.64 -36.44
N SER A 317 -68.53 48.50 -37.01
CA SER A 317 -67.32 48.16 -37.82
C SER A 317 -66.48 49.30 -38.48
N PRO A 318 -65.35 49.02 -39.18
CA PRO A 318 -64.35 47.93 -39.07
C PRO A 318 -62.88 48.38 -39.34
N GLY A 319 -61.93 47.44 -39.25
CA GLY A 319 -60.58 47.52 -39.86
C GLY A 319 -59.65 46.48 -39.22
N ASN A 320 -59.56 45.24 -39.71
CA ASN A 320 -58.77 44.79 -40.88
C ASN A 320 -57.35 45.37 -40.82
N THR A 321 -56.26 44.62 -40.70
CA THR A 321 -55.85 43.37 -41.36
C THR A 321 -54.67 42.82 -40.55
N ASP A 322 -54.65 41.51 -40.25
CA ASP A 322 -54.04 40.47 -41.08
C ASP A 322 -52.49 40.61 -41.06
N THR A 323 -51.81 39.79 -40.26
CA THR A 323 -51.16 38.53 -40.71
C THR A 323 -49.79 38.79 -41.33
N THR A 324 -48.78 37.93 -41.27
CA THR A 324 -48.68 36.50 -40.99
C THR A 324 -47.19 36.20 -40.85
N GLU A 325 -46.89 35.11 -40.14
CA GLU A 325 -45.92 34.08 -40.54
C GLU A 325 -44.42 34.42 -40.62
N SER A 326 -43.50 33.50 -40.38
CA SER A 326 -43.57 32.09 -39.97
C SER A 326 -42.15 31.60 -39.69
N GLN A 327 -42.10 30.54 -38.87
CA GLN A 327 -41.29 29.31 -38.98
C GLN A 327 -39.75 29.41 -38.87
N ALA A 328 -39.13 28.74 -37.88
CA ALA A 328 -38.86 27.28 -37.76
C ALA A 328 -37.73 26.85 -38.74
N GLU A 329 -36.68 26.11 -38.38
CA GLU A 329 -36.54 24.78 -37.76
C GLU A 329 -35.06 24.60 -37.31
N GLN A 330 -34.76 23.97 -36.15
CA GLN A 330 -34.36 22.57 -35.90
C GLN A 330 -33.04 22.02 -36.49
N GLY A 331 -32.32 21.25 -35.66
CA GLY A 331 -31.24 20.29 -35.98
C GLY A 331 -30.14 20.26 -34.89
N SER A 332 -30.24 19.47 -33.81
CA SER A 332 -29.93 18.04 -33.60
C SER A 332 -28.43 17.67 -33.65
N GLY A 333 -27.91 17.02 -32.59
CA GLY A 333 -26.67 16.22 -32.65
C GLY A 333 -25.93 16.00 -31.33
N LEU A 334 -26.28 14.92 -30.61
CA LEU A 334 -25.51 14.32 -29.50
C LEU A 334 -24.30 13.52 -30.03
N LYS A 335 -23.17 13.51 -29.30
CA LYS A 335 -22.34 12.30 -29.16
C LYS A 335 -21.39 12.31 -27.95
N GLU A 336 -21.21 11.11 -27.43
CA GLU A 336 -20.70 10.67 -26.12
C GLU A 336 -19.19 10.84 -25.88
N ILE A 337 -18.87 10.81 -24.59
CA ILE A 337 -17.55 10.86 -23.95
C ILE A 337 -17.01 9.43 -23.78
N SER A 338 -15.80 9.16 -24.26
CA SER A 338 -15.11 7.88 -24.07
C SER A 338 -14.16 7.90 -22.86
N SER A 339 -14.56 7.15 -21.82
CA SER A 339 -13.78 6.36 -20.85
C SER A 339 -12.27 6.62 -20.63
N ILE A 340 -11.93 6.85 -19.38
CA ILE A 340 -10.58 6.86 -18.77
C ILE A 340 -10.17 5.40 -18.45
N PRO A 341 -8.89 4.98 -18.64
CA PRO A 341 -8.49 3.59 -18.44
C PRO A 341 -8.24 3.24 -16.96
N GLY A 342 -8.79 2.10 -16.55
CA GLY A 342 -8.61 1.47 -15.25
C GLY A 342 -7.28 0.69 -15.11
N PHE A 343 -6.84 0.54 -13.87
CA PHE A 343 -5.76 -0.35 -13.45
C PHE A 343 -6.36 -1.67 -12.95
N GLU A 344 -5.98 -2.80 -13.57
CA GLU A 344 -6.14 -4.13 -12.99
C GLU A 344 -4.81 -4.59 -12.38
N MET A 345 -4.87 -5.02 -11.11
CA MET A 345 -3.75 -5.63 -10.39
C MET A 345 -3.87 -7.16 -10.51
N ILE A 346 -3.06 -7.77 -11.38
CA ILE A 346 -2.92 -9.23 -11.44
C ILE A 346 -1.67 -9.59 -10.63
N TYR A 347 -1.87 -10.22 -9.48
CA TYR A 347 -0.79 -10.83 -8.70
C TYR A 347 -0.33 -12.12 -9.38
N GLY A 348 0.80 -12.05 -10.08
CA GLY A 348 1.55 -13.19 -10.58
C GLY A 348 2.89 -13.31 -9.86
N ILE A 349 3.06 -14.37 -9.08
CA ILE A 349 4.31 -14.79 -8.45
C ILE A 349 5.37 -14.99 -9.54
N PHE A 350 6.38 -14.10 -9.63
CA PHE A 350 7.75 -14.41 -10.09
C PHE A 350 8.66 -13.19 -9.83
N GLY A 351 9.72 -13.39 -9.05
CA GLY A 351 10.99 -12.63 -9.10
C GLY A 351 10.93 -11.10 -9.07
N LEU A 352 11.23 -10.52 -7.91
CA LEU A 352 11.51 -9.09 -7.74
C LEU A 352 12.70 -8.65 -8.62
N LEU A 353 12.38 -8.19 -9.84
CA LEU A 353 13.25 -7.37 -10.68
C LEU A 353 12.39 -6.24 -11.28
N ALA A 354 12.19 -5.18 -10.50
CA ALA A 354 11.57 -3.96 -11.02
C ALA A 354 12.54 -3.28 -12.00
N ILE A 355 12.35 -3.50 -13.30
CA ILE A 355 12.96 -2.68 -14.36
C ILE A 355 11.95 -1.59 -14.70
N PHE A 356 12.25 -0.36 -14.30
CA PHE A 356 11.52 0.81 -14.78
C PHE A 356 12.02 1.16 -16.19
N LEU A 357 11.22 0.84 -17.22
CA LEU A 357 11.43 1.35 -18.58
C LEU A 357 10.69 2.69 -18.71
N TYR A 358 11.44 3.78 -18.62
CA TYR A 358 10.98 5.12 -18.97
C TYR A 358 10.91 5.25 -20.50
N LYS A 359 9.70 5.44 -21.05
CA LYS A 359 9.51 5.73 -22.49
C LYS A 359 9.45 7.24 -22.67
N GLY A 360 10.56 7.84 -23.08
CA GLY A 360 10.60 9.25 -23.48
C GLY A 360 9.83 9.44 -24.78
N THR A 361 8.87 10.35 -24.79
CA THR A 361 8.21 10.83 -26.00
C THR A 361 9.13 11.84 -26.69
N SER A 362 9.65 11.51 -27.87
CA SER A 362 10.20 12.51 -28.79
C SER A 362 9.03 13.19 -29.52
N LYS A 363 9.09 14.52 -29.58
CA LYS A 363 8.20 15.37 -30.40
C LYS A 363 8.23 14.99 -31.88
#